data_AF-A0A963KLX3-F1
#
_entry.id   AF-A0A963KLX3-F1
#
_cell.length_a   1.000
_cell.length_b   1.000
_cell.length_c   1.000
_cell.angle_alpha   90.00
_cell.angle_beta   90.00
_cell.angle_gamma   90.00
#
_symmetry.space_group_name_H-M   'P 1'
#
loop_
_entity.id
_entity.type
_entity.pdbx_description
1 polymer ?
#
loop_
_entity_poly.entity_id
_entity_poly.type
_entity_poly.pdbx_seq_one_letter_code
_entity_poly.pdbx_strand_id
1 'polypeptide(L)' 'LLRKKVPIVKTTDHKVGIGLYFTDPDGHRLEFFCETVHDDAEGKRLLGAYNAPSDPYDLQPL' A
#
# COMPACT_ATOMS: atom_id res chain seq x y z
N LEU A 1 4.23 4.36 12.98
CA LEU A 1 3.74 3.03 13.44
C LEU A 1 4.77 2.33 14.33
N LEU A 2 6.00 2.15 13.86
CA LEU A 2 7.10 1.48 14.59
C LEU A 2 7.34 2.01 16.01
N ARG A 3 7.51 3.33 16.19
CA ARG A 3 7.67 3.96 17.52
C ARG A 3 6.52 3.67 18.48
N LYS A 4 5.30 3.50 17.95
CA LYS A 4 4.09 3.19 18.73
C LYS A 4 3.84 1.68 18.87
N LYS A 5 4.74 0.83 18.37
CA LYS A 5 4.61 -0.64 18.35
C LYS A 5 3.31 -1.12 17.69
N VAL A 6 2.80 -0.38 16.71
CA VAL A 6 1.63 -0.81 15.92
C VAL A 6 2.11 -1.85 14.90
N PRO A 7 1.52 -3.07 14.86
CA PRO A 7 1.89 -4.09 13.89
C PRO A 7 1.60 -3.63 12.46
N ILE A 8 2.59 -3.81 11.58
CA ILE A 8 2.37 -3.72 10.13
C ILE A 8 1.90 -5.09 9.68
N VAL A 9 0.75 -5.13 9.01
CA VAL A 9 0.10 -6.38 8.56
C VAL A 9 0.60 -6.78 7.18
N LYS A 10 0.76 -5.79 6.29
CA LYS A 10 1.19 -6.02 4.92
C LYS A 10 1.78 -4.74 4.34
N THR A 11 2.80 -4.89 3.50
CA THR A 11 3.29 -3.85 2.59
C THR A 11 3.14 -4.36 1.16
N THR A 12 2.61 -3.51 0.29
CA THR A 12 2.10 -3.92 -1.02
C THR A 12 2.57 -2.96 -2.11
N ASP A 13 3.00 -3.50 -3.24
CA ASP A 13 3.14 -2.77 -4.49
C ASP A 13 1.87 -2.95 -5.34
N HIS A 14 1.15 -1.85 -5.57
CA HIS A 14 -0.05 -1.81 -6.41
C HIS A 14 0.23 -1.39 -7.85
N LYS A 15 1.51 -1.20 -8.24
CA LYS A 15 1.99 -0.67 -9.53
C LYS A 15 1.59 0.77 -9.86
N VAL A 16 0.64 1.33 -9.11
CA VAL A 16 0.25 2.76 -9.13
C VAL A 16 0.58 3.48 -7.81
N GLY A 17 1.02 2.72 -6.81
CA GLY A 17 1.45 3.23 -5.52
C GLY A 17 1.83 2.11 -4.56
N ILE A 18 2.39 2.49 -3.42
CA ILE A 18 2.79 1.57 -2.35
C ILE A 18 1.80 1.67 -1.20
N GLY A 19 1.24 0.52 -0.81
CA GLY A 19 0.33 0.37 0.31
C GLY A 19 1.04 -0.12 1.56
N LEU A 20 0.74 0.46 2.72
CA LEU A 20 1.14 -0.02 4.03
C LEU A 20 -0.10 -0.22 4.90
N TYR A 21 -0.38 -1.48 5.23
CA TYR A 21 -1.55 -1.90 5.99
C TYR A 21 -1.20 -2.12 7.46
N PHE A 22 -2.06 -1.65 8.35
CA PHE A 22 -1.97 -1.85 9.79
C PHE A 22 -3.37 -1.94 10.40
N THR A 23 -3.44 -2.35 11.65
CA THR A 23 -4.70 -2.44 12.40
C THR A 23 -4.68 -1.43 13.54
N ASP A 24 -5.80 -0.73 13.73
CA ASP A 24 -6.00 0.14 14.90
C ASP A 24 -6.44 -0.69 16.14
N PRO A 25 -6.55 -0.07 17.33
CA PRO A 25 -6.95 -0.80 18.54
C PRO A 25 -8.36 -1.42 18.49
N ASP A 26 -9.25 -0.88 17.65
CA ASP A 26 -10.63 -1.35 17.50
C ASP A 26 -10.73 -2.51 16.48
N GLY A 27 -9.63 -2.86 15.82
CA GLY A 27 -9.57 -3.95 14.85
C GLY A 27 -9.81 -3.52 13.41
N HIS A 28 -9.92 -2.22 13.12
CA HIS A 28 -10.08 -1.72 11.77
C HIS A 28 -8.76 -1.82 10.99
N ARG A 29 -8.84 -2.37 9.78
CA ARG A 29 -7.70 -2.44 8.85
C ARG A 29 -7.63 -1.15 8.05
N LEU A 30 -6.54 -0.42 8.23
CA LEU A 30 -6.27 0.87 7.60
C LEU A 30 -5.06 0.74 6.68
N GLU A 31 -4.99 1.63 5.70
CA GLU A 31 -3.89 1.73 4.76
C GLU A 31 -3.35 3.16 4.73
N PHE A 32 -2.03 3.30 4.77
CA PHE A 32 -1.36 4.45 4.17
C PHE A 32 -1.02 4.11 2.72
N PHE A 33 -1.52 4.92 1.80
CA PHE A 33 -1.24 4.76 0.38
C PHE A 33 -0.31 5.88 -0.09
N CYS A 34 0.84 5.50 -0.65
CA CYS A 34 1.77 6.40 -1.30
C CYS A 34 1.59 6.29 -2.80
N GLU A 35 0.86 7.24 -3.37
CA GLU A 35 0.65 7.32 -4.82
C GLU A 35 1.99 7.62 -5.53
N THR A 36 2.30 6.82 -6.57
CA THR A 36 3.50 7.01 -7.39
C THR A 36 3.17 7.31 -8.86
N VAL A 37 1.90 7.22 -9.23
CA VAL A 37 1.36 7.56 -10.56
C VAL A 37 0.21 8.54 -10.34
N HIS A 38 0.41 9.82 -10.69
CA HIS A 38 -0.55 10.89 -10.41
C HIS A 38 -1.51 11.20 -11.59
N ASP A 39 -1.30 10.58 -12.76
CA ASP A 39 -2.21 10.71 -13.89
C ASP A 39 -3.29 9.63 -13.84
N ASP A 40 -4.55 10.05 -13.83
CA ASP A 40 -5.72 9.17 -13.73
C ASP A 40 -5.83 8.16 -14.89
N ALA A 41 -5.52 8.59 -16.12
CA ALA A 41 -5.66 7.75 -17.29
C ALA A 41 -4.57 6.67 -17.32
N GLU A 42 -3.35 7.05 -16.96
CA GLU A 42 -2.24 6.13 -16.78
C GLU A 42 -2.49 5.15 -15.63
N GLY A 43 -2.96 5.63 -14.47
CA GLY A 43 -3.28 4.80 -13.32
C GLY A 43 -4.32 3.71 -13.66
N LYS A 44 -5.41 4.08 -14.33
CA LYS A 44 -6.45 3.13 -14.79
C LYS A 44 -5.88 2.10 -15.77
N ARG A 45 -5.04 2.54 -16.71
CA ARG A 45 -4.38 1.66 -17.68
C ARG A 45 -3.48 0.64 -16.98
N LEU A 46 -2.65 1.08 -16.04
CA LEU A 46 -1.72 0.20 -15.30
C LEU A 46 -2.48 -0.79 -14.42
N LEU A 47 -3.50 -0.34 -13.68
CA LEU A 47 -4.35 -1.23 -12.89
C LEU A 47 -5.00 -2.31 -13.74
N GLY A 48 -5.50 -1.96 -14.94
CA GLY A 48 -6.03 -2.94 -15.90
C GLY A 48 -4.96 -3.90 -16.42
N ALA A 49 -3.79 -3.38 -16.81
CA ALA A 49 -2.70 -4.17 -17.36
C ALA A 49 -2.12 -5.20 -16.36
N TYR A 50 -2.05 -4.84 -15.08
CA TYR A 50 -1.56 -5.72 -14.01
C TYR A 50 -2.66 -6.43 -13.23
N ASN A 51 -3.93 -6.29 -13.64
CA ASN A 51 -5.10 -6.91 -13.01
C ASN A 51 -5.20 -6.61 -11.50
N ALA A 52 -5.13 -5.33 -11.12
CA ALA A 52 -5.20 -4.84 -9.75
C ALA A 52 -4.26 -5.58 -8.78
N PRO A 53 -2.93 -5.47 -8.99
CA PRO A 53 -1.95 -6.28 -8.26
C PRO A 53 -1.90 -5.92 -6.78
N SER A 54 -1.42 -6.88 -5.99
CA SER A 54 -1.23 -6.75 -4.55
C SER A 54 0.04 -7.48 -4.12
N ASP A 55 1.14 -7.15 -4.79
CA ASP A 55 2.41 -7.86 -4.69
C ASP A 55 3.13 -7.50 -3.37
N PRO A 56 3.81 -8.46 -2.72
CA PRO A 56 4.63 -8.14 -1.55
C PRO A 56 5.69 -7.09 -1.89
N TYR A 57 5.76 -6.05 -1.06
CA TYR A 57 6.79 -5.03 -1.17
C TYR A 57 7.62 -5.00 0.11
N ASP A 58 8.93 -5.17 0.00
CA ASP A 58 9.83 -5.14 1.15
C ASP A 58 10.19 -3.69 1.52
N LEU A 59 9.41 -3.10 2.44
CA LEU A 59 9.66 -1.76 2.94
C LEU A 59 10.67 -1.82 4.09
N GLN A 60 11.93 -1.55 3.77
CA GLN A 60 12.99 -1.43 4.76
C GLN A 60 12.79 -0.16 5.61
N PRO A 61 12.85 -0.23 6.96
CA PRO A 61 12.86 0.95 7.81
C PRO A 61 14.07 1.85 7.49
N LEU A 62 13.88 3.17 7.60
CA LEU A 62 14.98 4.14 7.71
C LEU A 62 15.56 4.14 9.12
#